data_AF-A0A2N7JR40-F1
#
_entry.id   AF-A0A2N7JR40-F1
#
_cell.length_a   1.000
_cell.length_b   1.000
_cell.length_c   1.000
_cell.angle_alpha   90.00
_cell.angle_beta   90.00
_cell.angle_gamma   90.00
#
_symmetry.space_group_name_H-M   'P 1'
#
loop_
_entity.id
_entity.type
_entity.pdbx_description
1 polymer ?
#
loop_
_entity_poly.entity_id
_entity_poly.type
_entity_poly.pdbx_seq_one_letter_code
_entity_poly.pdbx_strand_id
1 'polypeptide(L)'
;MLVITSLVILSTQPTLAADLFAAGKTTIKETAGDGSAVENAILAAGAIGAAAGGFMSRNWLGAVGGFAGGMIFWEVVKPLVGLA
;
A
#
# COMPACT_ATOMS: atom_id res chain seq x y z
N MET A 1 -18.91 0.88 45.96
CA MET A 1 -19.54 1.49 44.77
C MET A 1 -18.51 2.12 43.82
N LEU A 2 -17.58 2.95 44.31
CA LEU A 2 -16.52 3.59 43.49
C LEU A 2 -15.63 2.62 42.67
N VAL A 3 -15.28 1.48 43.26
CA VAL A 3 -14.41 0.44 42.62
C VAL A 3 -15.11 -0.24 41.43
N ILE A 4 -16.43 -0.46 41.54
CA ILE A 4 -17.21 -1.11 40.48
C ILE A 4 -17.37 -0.14 39.30
N THR A 5 -17.64 1.14 39.59
CA THR A 5 -17.75 2.19 38.56
C THR A 5 -16.45 2.37 37.78
N SER A 6 -15.30 2.28 38.44
CA SER A 6 -13.99 2.38 37.79
C SER A 6 -13.68 1.15 36.92
N LEU A 7 -13.98 -0.06 37.39
CA LEU A 7 -13.86 -1.28 36.59
C LEU A 7 -14.73 -1.26 35.32
N VAL A 8 -15.96 -0.75 35.43
CA VAL A 8 -16.86 -0.60 34.27
C VAL A 8 -16.29 0.40 33.26
N ILE A 9 -15.79 1.56 33.71
CA ILE A 9 -15.18 2.57 32.82
C ILE A 9 -13.94 2.01 32.11
N LEU A 10 -13.10 1.21 32.78
CA LEU A 10 -11.95 0.56 32.16
C LEU A 10 -12.38 -0.51 31.14
N SER A 11 -13.46 -1.25 31.40
CA SER A 11 -14.00 -2.27 30.47
C SER A 11 -14.65 -1.67 29.22
N THR A 12 -15.07 -0.39 29.27
CA THR A 12 -15.70 0.33 28.16
C THR A 12 -14.73 1.19 27.36
N GLN A 13 -13.40 1.01 27.50
CA GLN A 13 -12.40 1.65 26.65
C GLN A 13 -11.96 0.68 25.53
N PRO A 14 -12.74 0.49 24.46
CA PRO A 14 -12.25 -0.17 23.25
C PRO A 14 -11.12 0.66 22.61
N THR A 15 -10.95 1.93 23.01
CA THR A 15 -9.93 2.87 22.54
C THR A 15 -8.50 2.41 22.83
N LEU A 16 -8.26 1.56 23.83
CA LEU A 16 -6.93 0.96 24.08
C LEU A 16 -6.69 -0.32 23.25
N ALA A 17 -7.75 -0.90 22.70
CA ALA A 17 -7.69 -1.98 21.71
C ALA A 17 -7.77 -1.45 20.27
N ALA A 18 -8.06 -0.15 20.09
CA ALA A 18 -7.91 0.53 18.83
C ALA A 18 -6.41 0.67 18.54
N ASP A 19 -5.98 0.02 17.48
CA ASP A 19 -4.63 0.10 16.93
C ASP A 19 -4.18 1.57 16.91
N LEU A 20 -3.18 1.92 17.73
CA LEU A 20 -2.62 3.28 17.83
C LEU A 20 -2.09 3.77 16.48
N PHE A 21 -1.75 2.83 15.60
CA PHE A 21 -1.29 3.09 14.25
C PHE A 21 -2.41 3.06 13.21
N ALA A 22 -3.68 2.88 13.59
CA ALA A 22 -4.81 2.85 12.67
C ALA A 22 -4.86 4.12 11.80
N ALA A 23 -4.71 5.29 12.42
CA ALA A 23 -4.68 6.55 11.70
C ALA A 23 -3.50 6.62 10.70
N GLY A 24 -2.30 6.18 11.11
CA GLY A 24 -1.13 6.13 10.23
C GLY A 24 -1.26 5.11 9.11
N LYS A 25 -1.85 3.94 9.38
CA LYS A 25 -2.15 2.91 8.38
C LYS A 25 -3.18 3.42 7.36
N THR A 26 -4.21 4.14 7.80
CA THR A 26 -5.17 4.79 6.90
C THR A 26 -4.47 5.82 6.01
N THR A 27 -3.63 6.69 6.56
CA THR A 27 -2.86 7.66 5.76
C THR A 27 -1.94 6.97 4.74
N ILE A 28 -1.28 5.87 5.11
CA ILE A 28 -0.45 5.09 4.20
C ILE A 28 -1.29 4.45 3.09
N LYS A 29 -2.45 3.87 3.42
CA LYS A 29 -3.37 3.30 2.42
C LYS A 29 -3.91 4.34 1.46
N GLU A 30 -4.31 5.51 1.96
CA GLU A 30 -4.78 6.62 1.10
C GLU A 30 -3.65 7.18 0.22
N THR A 31 -2.40 7.14 0.70
CA THR A 31 -1.26 7.70 -0.02
C THR A 31 -0.65 6.71 -1.00
N ALA A 32 -0.61 5.41 -0.71
CA ALA A 32 0.13 4.39 -1.47
C ALA A 32 -0.72 3.18 -1.92
N GLY A 33 -1.98 3.11 -1.51
CA GLY A 33 -2.94 2.09 -1.96
C GLY A 33 -3.54 2.42 -3.33
N ASP A 34 -4.56 1.64 -3.69
CA ASP A 34 -5.11 1.65 -5.04
C ASP A 34 -5.67 3.02 -5.46
N GLY A 35 -5.27 3.48 -6.64
CA GLY A 35 -5.70 4.76 -7.23
C GLY A 35 -4.99 5.99 -6.65
N SER A 36 -4.01 5.82 -5.77
CA SER A 36 -3.30 6.93 -5.15
C SER A 36 -2.32 7.63 -6.10
N ALA A 37 -1.90 8.84 -5.73
CA ALA A 37 -0.86 9.57 -6.45
C ALA A 37 0.49 8.83 -6.45
N VAL A 38 0.81 8.10 -5.37
CA VAL A 38 2.06 7.33 -5.28
C VAL A 38 2.00 6.08 -6.14
N GLU A 39 0.87 5.37 -6.18
CA GLU A 39 0.73 4.24 -7.10
C GLU A 39 0.92 4.72 -8.54
N ASN A 40 0.22 5.78 -8.94
CA ASN A 40 0.40 6.37 -10.27
C ASN A 40 1.84 6.81 -10.55
N ALA A 41 2.57 7.32 -9.55
CA ALA A 41 3.97 7.67 -9.69
C ALA A 41 4.87 6.44 -9.88
N ILE A 42 4.63 5.34 -9.14
CA ILE A 42 5.36 4.07 -9.29
C ILE A 42 5.08 3.47 -10.68
N LEU A 43 3.81 3.47 -11.11
CA LEU A 43 3.40 3.01 -12.44
C LEU A 43 4.06 3.83 -13.55
N ALA A 44 4.05 5.16 -13.42
CA ALA A 44 4.69 6.06 -14.38
C ALA A 44 6.21 5.86 -14.41
N ALA A 45 6.86 5.74 -13.25
CA ALA A 45 8.29 5.47 -13.17
C ALA A 45 8.65 4.12 -13.81
N GLY A 46 7.86 3.08 -13.53
CA GLY A 46 8.02 1.76 -14.16
C GLY A 46 7.83 1.81 -15.67
N ALA A 47 6.83 2.54 -16.16
CA ALA A 47 6.57 2.70 -17.59
C ALA A 47 7.70 3.48 -18.30
N ILE A 48 8.20 4.55 -17.68
CA ILE A 48 9.35 5.32 -18.18
C ILE A 48 10.60 4.45 -18.20
N GLY A 49 10.86 3.69 -17.14
CA GLY A 49 11.99 2.76 -17.06
C GLY A 49 11.92 1.67 -18.13
N ALA A 50 10.73 1.10 -18.36
CA ALA A 50 10.51 0.13 -19.42
C ALA A 50 10.69 0.75 -20.82
N ALA A 51 10.18 1.96 -21.06
CA ALA A 51 10.38 2.66 -22.32
C ALA A 51 11.87 2.94 -22.57
N ALA A 52 12.60 3.47 -21.58
CA ALA A 52 14.04 3.71 -21.67
C ALA A 52 14.81 2.41 -21.94
N GLY A 53 14.49 1.34 -21.21
CA GLY A 53 15.07 0.01 -21.41
C GLY A 53 14.77 -0.56 -22.81
N GLY A 54 13.56 -0.37 -23.32
CA GLY A 54 13.15 -0.76 -24.67
C GLY A 54 13.92 -0.03 -25.76
N PHE A 55 14.10 1.29 -25.63
CA PHE A 55 14.91 2.07 -26.56
C PHE A 55 16.39 1.71 -26.52
N MET A 56 16.97 1.53 -25.32
CA MET A 56 18.39 1.22 -25.16
C MET A 56 18.73 -0.21 -25.61
N SER A 57 17.94 -1.19 -25.20
CA SER A 57 18.18 -2.60 -25.52
C SER A 57 17.66 -3.02 -26.90
N ARG A 58 16.80 -2.18 -27.52
CA ARG A 58 16.01 -2.51 -28.72
C ARG A 58 15.13 -3.75 -28.57
N ASN A 59 14.95 -4.25 -27.34
CA ASN A 59 14.14 -5.40 -27.02
C ASN A 59 12.81 -4.97 -26.39
N TRP A 60 11.86 -4.61 -27.25
CA TRP A 60 10.54 -4.16 -26.82
C TRP A 60 9.71 -5.25 -26.15
N LEU A 61 9.89 -6.51 -26.56
CA LEU A 61 9.16 -7.63 -25.97
C LEU A 61 9.56 -7.82 -24.49
N GLY A 62 10.86 -7.74 -24.21
CA GLY A 62 11.39 -7.79 -22.84
C GLY A 62 11.01 -6.56 -22.00
N ALA A 63 11.00 -5.37 -22.60
CA ALA A 63 10.60 -4.15 -21.91
C ALA A 63 9.11 -4.15 -21.52
N VAL A 64 8.22 -4.44 -22.47
CA VAL A 64 6.77 -4.52 -22.22
C VAL A 64 6.44 -5.71 -21.31
N GLY A 65 7.07 -6.86 -21.55
CA GLY A 65 6.90 -8.05 -20.72
C GLY A 65 7.39 -7.84 -19.29
N GLY A 66 8.52 -7.13 -19.10
CA GLY A 66 9.04 -6.77 -17.79
C GLY A 66 8.14 -5.79 -17.04
N PHE A 67 7.60 -4.78 -17.73
CA PHE A 67 6.61 -3.88 -17.15
C PHE A 67 5.33 -4.61 -16.75
N ALA A 68 4.74 -5.38 -17.67
CA ALA A 68 3.53 -6.17 -17.40
C ALA A 68 3.75 -7.22 -16.29
N GLY A 69 4.90 -7.88 -16.27
CA GLY A 69 5.28 -8.79 -15.20
C GLY A 69 5.43 -8.08 -13.85
N GLY A 70 5.99 -6.87 -13.84
CA GLY A 70 6.05 -6.01 -12.67
C GLY A 70 4.67 -5.60 -12.14
N MET A 71 3.73 -5.30 -13.04
CA MET A 71 2.33 -5.02 -12.68
C MET A 71 1.64 -6.22 -12.03
N ILE A 72 1.80 -7.41 -12.60
CA ILE A 72 1.22 -8.64 -12.03
C ILE A 72 1.85 -8.94 -10.67
N PHE A 73 3.16 -8.76 -10.53
CA PHE A 73 3.84 -8.91 -9.25
C PHE A 73 3.33 -7.89 -8.21
N TRP A 74 3.10 -6.65 -8.61
CA TRP A 74 2.57 -5.59 -7.76
C TRP A 74 1.20 -5.97 -7.19
N GLU A 75 0.28 -6.48 -8.01
CA GLU A 75 -1.03 -6.99 -7.55
C GLU A 75 -0.93 -8.12 -6.52
N VAL A 76 0.10 -8.98 -6.61
CA VAL A 76 0.34 -10.06 -5.65
C VAL A 76 0.95 -9.53 -4.34
N VAL A 77 1.81 -8.51 -4.41
CA VAL A 77 2.53 -7.98 -3.25
C VAL A 77 1.73 -6.95 -2.46
N LYS A 78 0.90 -6.11 -3.11
CA LYS A 78 0.00 -5.15 -2.46
C LYS A 78 -0.70 -5.67 -1.19
N PRO A 79 -1.38 -6.84 -1.21
CA PRO A 79 -2.01 -7.38 -0.01
C PRO A 79 -1.02 -7.82 1.06
N LEU A 80 0.19 -8.27 0.70
CA LEU A 80 1.23 -8.69 1.63
C LEU A 80 1.85 -7.51 2.40
N VAL A 81 1.91 -6.33 1.79
CA VAL A 81 2.39 -5.09 2.42
C VAL A 81 1.27 -4.28 3.08
N GLY A 82 0.02 -4.78 3.06
CA GLY A 82 -1.13 -4.14 3.68
C GLY A 82 -1.64 -2.90 2.94
N LEU A 83 -1.35 -2.79 1.64
CA LEU A 83 -1.81 -1.70 0.78
C LEU A 83 -3.13 -2.00 0.05
N ALA A 84 -3.57 -3.27 0.04
CA ALA A 84 -4.91 -3.68 -0.38
C ALA A 84 -5.96 -3.49 0.72
#